data_AF-A0A673M5H6-F1
#
_entry.id   AF-A0A673M5H6-F1
#
_cell.length_a   1.000
_cell.length_b   1.000
_cell.length_c   1.000
_cell.angle_alpha   90.00
_cell.angle_beta   90.00
_cell.angle_gamma   90.00
#
_symmetry.space_group_name_H-M   'P 1'
#
loop_
_entity.id
_entity.type
_entity.pdbx_description
1 polymer ?
#
loop_
_entity_poly.entity_id
_entity_poly.type
_entity_poly.pdbx_seq_one_letter_code
_entity_poly.pdbx_strand_id
1 'polypeptide(L)'
;MGAITDAVGKLDDLIGGLSSLSDLHATKLRVDPGNFKILFHNILVTLAVNFPDDFTAEVHVAVDKFLAALSAALADKYRMLTVYPQTKTYFAHWADLSPGSAPVKKHGSFIMAAVGDAISKIDDLLGGLMALSELHAFKLRVDPANFKVHHDKTIVGLYHSSVNKSTHNGHGSMIMCFCFFLF
;
A
#
# COMPACT_ATOMS: atom_id res chain seq x y z
N MET A 1 -23.28 2.60 0.98
CA MET A 1 -23.15 1.31 0.25
C MET A 1 -22.88 1.48 -1.25
N GLY A 2 -23.29 2.57 -1.93
CA GLY A 2 -23.11 2.73 -3.38
C GLY A 2 -21.71 2.39 -3.92
N ALA A 3 -20.63 2.91 -3.31
CA ALA A 3 -19.26 2.60 -3.74
C ALA A 3 -18.86 1.12 -3.59
N ILE A 4 -19.43 0.40 -2.59
CA ILE A 4 -19.18 -1.04 -2.42
C ILE A 4 -19.92 -1.83 -3.50
N THR A 5 -21.15 -1.43 -3.82
CA THR A 5 -21.92 -2.02 -4.93
C THR A 5 -21.22 -1.80 -6.26
N ASP A 6 -20.69 -0.61 -6.50
CA ASP A 6 -19.92 -0.29 -7.71
C ASP A 6 -18.62 -1.12 -7.78
N ALA A 7 -17.98 -1.39 -6.64
CA ALA A 7 -16.80 -2.24 -6.56
C ALA A 7 -17.12 -3.71 -6.88
N VAL A 8 -18.25 -4.24 -6.40
CA VAL A 8 -18.72 -5.60 -6.71
C VAL A 8 -18.97 -5.76 -8.22
N GLY A 9 -19.48 -4.71 -8.87
CA GLY A 9 -19.66 -4.70 -10.34
C GLY A 9 -18.36 -4.57 -11.14
N LYS A 10 -17.23 -4.33 -10.49
CA LYS A 10 -15.91 -4.09 -11.11
C LYS A 10 -14.81 -4.90 -10.45
N LEU A 11 -15.11 -6.13 -10.03
CA LEU A 11 -14.15 -7.00 -9.35
C LEU A 11 -12.88 -7.26 -10.17
N ASP A 12 -13.00 -7.28 -11.50
CA ASP A 12 -11.89 -7.51 -12.41
C ASP A 12 -10.96 -6.30 -12.56
N ASP A 13 -11.45 -5.09 -12.23
CA ASP A 13 -10.68 -3.84 -12.27
C ASP A 13 -11.15 -2.85 -11.19
N LEU A 14 -10.85 -3.18 -9.93
CA LEU A 14 -11.19 -2.32 -8.80
C LEU A 14 -10.44 -0.97 -8.85
N ILE A 15 -9.23 -0.94 -9.38
CA ILE A 15 -8.39 0.26 -9.42
C ILE A 15 -8.96 1.27 -10.42
N GLY A 16 -9.19 0.85 -11.66
CA GLY A 16 -9.87 1.69 -12.65
C GLY A 16 -11.29 2.03 -12.20
N GLY A 17 -11.99 1.05 -11.63
CA GLY A 17 -13.35 1.18 -11.16
C GLY A 17 -13.58 2.20 -10.04
N LEU A 18 -12.60 2.36 -9.14
CA LEU A 18 -12.65 3.25 -7.98
C LEU A 18 -11.66 4.41 -8.07
N SER A 19 -11.04 4.61 -9.24
CA SER A 19 -10.02 5.63 -9.49
C SER A 19 -10.40 7.03 -8.99
N SER A 20 -11.63 7.46 -9.25
CA SER A 20 -12.15 8.77 -8.79
C SER A 20 -12.36 8.84 -7.29
N LEU A 21 -12.74 7.72 -6.65
CA LEU A 21 -12.93 7.65 -5.21
C LEU A 21 -11.58 7.61 -4.49
N SER A 22 -10.60 6.90 -5.03
CA SER A 22 -9.21 6.92 -4.55
C SER A 22 -8.63 8.34 -4.61
N ASP A 23 -8.84 9.06 -5.72
CA ASP A 23 -8.42 10.47 -5.83
C ASP A 23 -9.03 11.35 -4.76
N LEU A 24 -10.35 11.22 -4.54
CA LEU A 24 -11.07 12.00 -3.53
C LEU A 24 -10.47 11.78 -2.14
N HIS A 25 -10.23 10.51 -1.79
CA HIS A 25 -9.68 10.08 -0.52
C HIS A 25 -8.21 10.52 -0.34
N ALA A 26 -7.39 10.43 -1.39
CA ALA A 26 -5.97 10.79 -1.34
C ALA A 26 -5.73 12.31 -1.32
N THR A 27 -6.51 13.08 -2.09
CA THR A 27 -6.20 14.50 -2.36
C THR A 27 -7.03 15.47 -1.53
N LYS A 28 -8.33 15.22 -1.40
CA LYS A 28 -9.26 16.13 -0.71
C LYS A 28 -9.48 15.72 0.74
N LEU A 29 -9.87 14.47 0.98
CA LEU A 29 -10.23 14.01 2.32
C LEU A 29 -8.99 13.66 3.17
N ARG A 30 -7.91 13.19 2.52
CA ARG A 30 -6.64 12.79 3.15
C ARG A 30 -6.82 11.82 4.32
N VAL A 31 -7.78 10.92 4.20
CA VAL A 31 -8.05 9.88 5.22
C VAL A 31 -6.85 8.96 5.27
N ASP A 32 -6.24 8.73 6.44
CA ASP A 32 -5.15 7.77 6.57
C ASP A 32 -5.58 6.39 6.02
N PRO A 33 -4.84 5.81 5.05
CA PRO A 33 -5.10 4.46 4.54
C PRO A 33 -5.25 3.38 5.62
N GLY A 34 -4.59 3.53 6.76
CA GLY A 34 -4.74 2.62 7.90
C GLY A 34 -6.20 2.55 8.41
N ASN A 35 -6.97 3.62 8.26
CA ASN A 35 -8.36 3.67 8.70
C ASN A 35 -9.30 2.82 7.83
N PHE A 36 -8.95 2.54 6.56
CA PHE A 36 -9.76 1.66 5.72
C PHE A 36 -9.78 0.23 6.27
N LYS A 37 -8.64 -0.26 6.78
CA LYS A 37 -8.55 -1.59 7.40
C LYS A 37 -9.45 -1.70 8.64
N ILE A 38 -9.48 -0.66 9.46
CA ILE A 38 -10.34 -0.59 10.66
C ILE A 38 -11.82 -0.58 10.25
N LEU A 39 -12.18 0.27 9.28
CA LEU A 39 -13.54 0.33 8.77
C LEU A 39 -14.00 -1.00 8.20
N PHE A 40 -13.16 -1.65 7.39
CA PHE A 40 -13.50 -2.93 6.77
C PHE A 40 -13.57 -4.08 7.76
N HIS A 41 -12.74 -4.09 8.79
CA HIS A 41 -12.88 -5.02 9.90
C HIS A 41 -14.23 -4.85 10.61
N ASN A 42 -14.66 -3.61 10.86
CA ASN A 42 -15.97 -3.35 11.47
C ASN A 42 -17.14 -3.78 10.56
N ILE A 43 -17.01 -3.63 9.24
CA ILE A 43 -17.99 -4.14 8.27
C ILE A 43 -18.04 -5.67 8.30
N LEU A 44 -16.88 -6.33 8.35
CA LEU A 44 -16.79 -7.79 8.43
C LEU A 44 -17.46 -8.35 9.69
N VAL A 45 -17.22 -7.72 10.85
CA VAL A 45 -17.88 -8.06 12.12
C VAL A 45 -19.39 -7.83 12.03
N THR A 46 -19.81 -6.73 11.39
CA THR A 46 -21.24 -6.43 11.19
C THR A 46 -21.90 -7.50 10.32
N LEU A 47 -21.25 -7.98 9.26
CA LEU A 47 -21.76 -9.07 8.43
C LEU A 47 -21.88 -10.37 9.22
N ALA A 48 -20.88 -10.71 10.04
CA ALA A 48 -20.90 -11.91 10.88
C ALA A 48 -22.05 -11.90 11.91
N VAL A 49 -22.34 -10.75 12.53
CA VAL A 49 -23.40 -10.63 13.54
C VAL A 49 -24.80 -10.63 12.92
N ASN A 50 -24.97 -10.02 11.75
CA ASN A 50 -26.29 -9.87 11.12
C ASN A 50 -26.67 -11.04 10.21
N PHE A 51 -25.70 -11.84 9.74
CA PHE A 51 -25.93 -12.98 8.84
C PHE A 51 -25.21 -14.25 9.33
N PRO A 52 -25.45 -14.72 10.55
CA PRO A 52 -24.68 -15.80 11.16
C PRO A 52 -24.76 -17.13 10.39
N ASP A 53 -25.91 -17.43 9.78
CA ASP A 53 -26.12 -18.68 9.03
C ASP A 53 -25.43 -18.65 7.64
N ASP A 54 -25.29 -17.46 7.05
CA ASP A 54 -24.64 -17.27 5.74
C ASP A 54 -23.14 -16.98 5.85
N PHE A 55 -22.65 -16.58 7.04
CA PHE A 55 -21.25 -16.21 7.26
C PHE A 55 -20.36 -17.42 7.57
N THR A 56 -20.27 -18.35 6.61
CA THR A 56 -19.38 -19.52 6.71
C THR A 56 -17.90 -19.14 6.67
N ALA A 57 -17.01 -20.07 6.98
CA ALA A 57 -15.57 -19.83 6.93
C ALA A 57 -15.09 -19.41 5.52
N GLU A 58 -15.66 -20.00 4.48
CA GLU A 58 -15.36 -19.68 3.09
C GLU A 58 -15.81 -18.26 2.73
N VAL A 59 -17.02 -17.87 3.17
CA VAL A 59 -17.56 -16.52 2.97
C VAL A 59 -16.72 -15.49 3.72
N HIS A 60 -16.34 -15.78 4.96
CA HIS A 60 -15.47 -14.92 5.75
C HIS A 60 -14.15 -14.65 5.01
N VAL A 61 -13.45 -15.69 4.55
CA VAL A 61 -12.19 -15.55 3.82
C VAL A 61 -12.38 -14.78 2.49
N ALA A 62 -13.49 -15.02 1.79
CA ALA A 62 -13.78 -14.31 0.53
C ALA A 62 -14.04 -12.81 0.76
N VAL A 63 -14.86 -12.46 1.75
CA VAL A 63 -15.17 -11.07 2.09
C VAL A 63 -13.94 -10.35 2.62
N ASP A 64 -13.13 -10.99 3.47
CA ASP A 64 -11.87 -10.40 3.97
C ASP A 64 -10.91 -10.07 2.81
N LYS A 65 -10.71 -11.01 1.87
CA LYS A 65 -9.90 -10.78 0.66
C LYS A 65 -10.46 -9.67 -0.22
N PHE A 66 -11.78 -9.62 -0.40
CA PHE A 66 -12.43 -8.57 -1.18
C PHE A 66 -12.24 -7.19 -0.54
N LEU A 67 -12.47 -7.07 0.78
CA LEU A 67 -12.32 -5.81 1.50
C LEU A 67 -10.85 -5.37 1.58
N ALA A 68 -9.91 -6.31 1.66
CA ALA A 68 -8.48 -6.03 1.55
C ALA A 68 -8.11 -5.46 0.17
N ALA A 69 -8.63 -6.05 -0.91
CA ALA A 69 -8.45 -5.54 -2.27
C ALA A 69 -9.10 -4.17 -2.47
N LEU A 70 -10.29 -3.95 -1.89
CA LEU A 70 -10.98 -2.66 -1.90
C LEU A 70 -10.18 -1.57 -1.17
N SER A 71 -9.61 -1.89 -0.01
CA SER A 71 -8.70 -1.02 0.73
C SER A 71 -7.49 -0.63 -0.10
N ALA A 72 -6.90 -1.60 -0.80
CA ALA A 72 -5.77 -1.35 -1.69
C ALA A 72 -6.14 -0.42 -2.85
N ALA A 73 -7.26 -0.68 -3.52
CA ALA A 73 -7.74 0.17 -4.62
C ALA A 73 -8.03 1.61 -4.17
N LEU A 74 -8.62 1.79 -2.98
CA LEU A 74 -8.84 3.13 -2.41
C LEU A 74 -7.51 3.82 -2.06
N ALA A 75 -6.50 3.06 -1.63
CA ALA A 75 -5.18 3.56 -1.26
C ALA A 75 -4.22 3.80 -2.46
N ASP A 76 -4.59 3.43 -3.68
CA ASP A 76 -3.69 3.45 -4.86
C ASP A 76 -3.07 4.82 -5.15
N LYS A 77 -3.86 5.89 -5.02
CA LYS A 77 -3.40 7.26 -5.32
C LYS A 77 -2.78 7.98 -4.13
N TYR A 78 -2.62 7.29 -3.01
CA TYR A 78 -1.98 7.88 -1.84
C TYR A 78 -0.49 8.05 -2.06
N ARG A 79 0.01 9.26 -1.78
CA ARG A 79 1.44 9.60 -1.82
C ARG A 79 1.89 10.02 -0.43
N MET A 80 3.01 9.46 0.05
CA MET A 80 3.49 9.68 1.43
C MET A 80 3.59 11.16 1.79
N LEU A 81 4.30 11.95 0.99
CA LEU A 81 4.51 13.37 1.29
C LEU A 81 3.21 14.18 1.22
N THR A 82 2.19 13.72 0.50
CA THR A 82 0.88 14.39 0.40
C THR A 82 -0.01 14.06 1.59
N VAL A 83 -0.02 12.79 2.00
CA VAL A 83 -0.97 12.24 2.97
C VAL A 83 -0.47 12.42 4.40
N TYR A 84 0.86 12.34 4.60
CA TYR A 84 1.51 12.41 5.90
C TYR A 84 2.44 13.62 5.95
N PRO A 85 1.92 14.86 6.04
CA PRO A 85 2.71 16.08 5.93
C PRO A 85 3.81 16.19 6.99
N GLN A 86 3.66 15.57 8.16
CA GLN A 86 4.70 15.50 9.19
C GLN A 86 5.99 14.83 8.69
N THR A 87 5.89 13.91 7.74
CA THR A 87 7.07 13.22 7.17
C THR A 87 7.94 14.14 6.31
N LYS A 88 7.40 15.29 5.85
CA LYS A 88 8.18 16.28 5.10
C LYS A 88 9.34 16.87 5.89
N THR A 89 9.25 16.86 7.22
CA THR A 89 10.29 17.38 8.12
C THR A 89 11.64 16.70 7.93
N TYR A 90 11.66 15.39 7.64
CA TYR A 90 12.88 14.64 7.34
C TYR A 90 13.56 15.08 6.03
N PHE A 91 12.80 15.72 5.13
CA PHE A 91 13.24 16.14 3.80
C PHE A 91 13.28 17.66 3.64
N ALA A 92 13.27 18.42 4.75
CA ALA A 92 13.28 19.89 4.73
C ALA A 92 14.49 20.50 4.00
N HIS A 93 15.55 19.72 3.78
CA HIS A 93 16.74 20.10 3.01
C HIS A 93 16.54 20.03 1.49
N TRP A 94 15.42 19.50 0.99
CA TRP A 94 15.10 19.51 -0.44
C TRP A 94 14.31 20.76 -0.82
N ALA A 95 14.71 21.40 -1.92
CA ALA A 95 14.05 22.60 -2.43
C ALA A 95 12.62 22.33 -2.96
N ASP A 96 12.30 21.10 -3.36
CA ASP A 96 11.01 20.73 -3.92
C ASP A 96 10.56 19.33 -3.47
N LEU A 97 9.45 19.29 -2.73
CA LEU A 97 8.81 18.08 -2.20
C LEU A 97 7.53 17.69 -2.96
N SER A 98 7.28 18.30 -4.12
CA SER A 98 6.15 17.96 -4.97
C SER A 98 6.30 16.55 -5.56
N PRO A 99 5.17 15.85 -5.82
CA PRO A 99 5.21 14.58 -6.52
C PRO A 99 5.95 14.69 -7.86
N GLY A 100 6.90 13.78 -8.10
CA GLY A 100 7.65 13.73 -9.35
C GLY A 100 8.82 14.73 -9.47
N SER A 101 9.13 15.51 -8.43
CA SER A 101 10.31 16.38 -8.40
C SER A 101 11.62 15.56 -8.50
N ALA A 102 12.68 16.19 -9.00
CA ALA A 102 13.99 15.55 -9.14
C ALA A 102 14.55 14.95 -7.82
N PRO A 103 14.52 15.65 -6.66
CA PRO A 103 15.03 15.07 -5.41
C PRO A 103 14.17 13.90 -4.92
N VAL A 104 12.83 13.97 -5.06
CA VAL A 104 11.93 12.85 -4.74
C VAL A 104 12.22 11.65 -5.65
N LYS A 105 12.45 11.89 -6.95
CA LYS A 105 12.89 10.88 -7.93
C LYS A 105 14.18 10.18 -7.58
N LYS A 106 15.19 10.96 -7.25
CA LYS A 106 16.50 10.44 -6.86
C LYS A 106 16.42 9.63 -5.57
N HIS A 107 15.67 10.08 -4.56
CA HIS A 107 15.54 9.33 -3.32
C HIS A 107 14.70 8.06 -3.50
N GLY A 108 13.62 8.12 -4.29
CA GLY A 108 12.81 6.95 -4.61
C GLY A 108 13.62 5.84 -5.29
N SER A 109 14.52 6.18 -6.22
CA SER A 109 15.38 5.16 -6.85
C SER A 109 16.34 4.47 -5.86
N PHE A 110 16.85 5.20 -4.85
CA PHE A 110 17.67 4.60 -3.79
C PHE A 110 16.87 3.61 -2.92
N ILE A 111 15.64 3.97 -2.54
CA ILE A 111 14.75 3.08 -1.79
C ILE A 111 14.49 1.80 -2.60
N MET A 112 14.23 1.95 -3.90
CA MET A 112 13.98 0.81 -4.79
C MET A 112 15.18 -0.11 -4.95
N ALA A 113 16.38 0.45 -5.06
CA ALA A 113 17.62 -0.35 -5.08
C ALA A 113 17.79 -1.13 -3.77
N ALA A 114 17.58 -0.49 -2.62
CA ALA A 114 17.67 -1.16 -1.31
C ALA A 114 16.64 -2.28 -1.13
N VAL A 115 15.41 -2.09 -1.64
CA VAL A 115 14.39 -3.15 -1.67
C VAL A 115 14.82 -4.31 -2.58
N GLY A 116 15.37 -4.02 -3.77
CA GLY A 116 15.92 -5.04 -4.67
C GLY A 116 17.04 -5.84 -4.02
N ASP A 117 17.96 -5.17 -3.32
CA ASP A 117 19.04 -5.82 -2.58
C ASP A 117 18.51 -6.70 -1.45
N ALA A 118 17.48 -6.25 -0.71
CA ALA A 118 16.83 -7.05 0.32
C ALA A 118 16.17 -8.31 -0.26
N ILE A 119 15.50 -8.19 -1.41
CA ILE A 119 14.89 -9.32 -2.12
C ILE A 119 15.96 -10.31 -2.56
N SER A 120 17.10 -9.84 -3.07
CA SER A 120 18.22 -10.70 -3.46
C SER A 120 18.83 -11.49 -2.29
N LYS A 121 18.54 -11.07 -1.05
CA LYS A 121 19.01 -11.66 0.21
C LYS A 121 17.84 -12.14 1.08
N ILE A 122 16.73 -12.58 0.46
CA ILE A 122 15.51 -12.93 1.19
C ILE A 122 15.74 -14.03 2.25
N ASP A 123 16.72 -14.90 2.04
CA ASP A 123 17.11 -15.97 2.96
C ASP A 123 17.92 -15.47 4.18
N ASP A 124 18.50 -14.26 4.11
CA ASP A 124 19.21 -13.57 5.20
C ASP A 124 18.91 -12.06 5.19
N LEU A 125 17.65 -11.73 5.41
CA LEU A 125 17.17 -10.35 5.48
C LEU A 125 17.85 -9.54 6.59
N LEU A 126 18.20 -10.21 7.71
CA LEU A 126 18.81 -9.56 8.86
C LEU A 126 20.22 -9.07 8.49
N GLY A 127 21.07 -9.95 7.94
CA GLY A 127 22.39 -9.58 7.44
C GLY A 127 22.32 -8.60 6.26
N GLY A 128 21.38 -8.79 5.33
CA GLY A 128 21.22 -7.96 4.14
C GLY A 128 20.86 -6.50 4.41
N LEU A 129 20.10 -6.23 5.47
CA LEU A 129 19.59 -4.90 5.81
C LEU A 129 20.31 -4.22 6.99
N MET A 130 21.32 -4.85 7.62
CA MET A 130 22.02 -4.29 8.80
C MET A 130 22.47 -2.84 8.61
N ALA A 131 23.17 -2.54 7.51
CA ALA A 131 23.69 -1.20 7.26
C ALA A 131 22.56 -0.15 7.09
N LEU A 132 21.43 -0.57 6.51
CA LEU A 132 20.26 0.29 6.37
C LEU A 132 19.55 0.50 7.72
N SER A 133 19.48 -0.54 8.55
CA SER A 133 18.95 -0.49 9.92
C SER A 133 19.76 0.49 10.77
N GLU A 134 21.09 0.39 10.76
CA GLU A 134 21.98 1.30 11.49
C GLU A 134 21.84 2.76 11.03
N LEU A 135 21.72 2.98 9.72
CA LEU A 135 21.52 4.32 9.17
C LEU A 135 20.23 4.95 9.71
N HIS A 136 19.13 4.20 9.73
CA HIS A 136 17.83 4.67 10.20
C HIS A 136 17.79 4.88 11.72
N ALA A 137 18.40 3.97 12.48
CA ALA A 137 18.40 4.03 13.94
C ALA A 137 19.32 5.14 14.48
N PHE A 138 20.53 5.27 13.94
CA PHE A 138 21.56 6.10 14.57
C PHE A 138 21.79 7.45 13.91
N LYS A 139 21.67 7.53 12.57
CA LYS A 139 21.93 8.79 11.83
C LYS A 139 20.64 9.54 11.52
N LEU A 140 19.68 8.88 10.89
CA LEU A 140 18.43 9.53 10.46
C LEU A 140 17.40 9.64 11.58
N ARG A 141 17.46 8.75 12.58
CA ARG A 141 16.57 8.71 13.75
C ARG A 141 15.09 8.77 13.34
N VAL A 142 14.74 7.99 12.33
CA VAL A 142 13.37 7.92 11.80
C VAL A 142 12.48 7.24 12.84
N ASP A 143 11.34 7.85 13.17
CA ASP A 143 10.37 7.26 14.10
C ASP A 143 9.88 5.89 13.56
N PRO A 144 9.92 4.81 14.36
CA PRO A 144 9.40 3.51 14.00
C PRO A 144 7.99 3.51 13.37
N ALA A 145 7.11 4.44 13.79
CA ALA A 145 5.76 4.57 13.23
C ALA A 145 5.75 4.91 11.73
N ASN A 146 6.78 5.57 11.22
CA ASN A 146 6.88 5.94 9.80
C ASN A 146 7.17 4.73 8.90
N PHE A 147 7.76 3.65 9.42
CA PHE A 147 7.96 2.41 8.64
C PHE A 147 6.64 1.66 8.40
N LYS A 148 5.70 1.71 9.35
CA LYS A 148 4.34 1.16 9.17
C LYS A 148 3.59 1.87 8.03
N VAL A 149 3.74 3.19 7.93
CA VAL A 149 3.17 4.01 6.84
C VAL A 149 3.75 3.66 5.46
N HIS A 150 4.99 3.14 5.41
CA HIS A 150 5.63 2.65 4.18
C HIS A 150 5.21 1.23 3.83
N HIS A 151 5.15 0.32 4.81
CA HIS A 151 4.79 -1.09 4.63
C HIS A 151 3.36 -1.27 4.12
N ASP A 152 2.41 -0.50 4.65
CA ASP A 152 1.01 -0.56 4.21
C ASP A 152 0.84 -0.18 2.73
N LYS A 153 1.72 0.66 2.18
CA LYS A 153 1.69 1.05 0.76
C LYS A 153 2.42 0.06 -0.14
N THR A 154 3.45 -0.63 0.37
CA THR A 154 4.16 -1.66 -0.40
C THR A 154 3.27 -2.89 -0.62
N ILE A 155 2.46 -3.27 0.37
CA ILE A 155 1.44 -4.33 0.22
C ILE A 155 0.34 -3.96 -0.79
N VAL A 156 -0.11 -2.71 -0.79
CA VAL A 156 -1.11 -2.22 -1.75
C VAL A 156 -0.60 -2.28 -3.20
N GLY A 157 0.67 -1.94 -3.43
CA GLY A 157 1.30 -2.10 -4.75
C GLY A 157 1.59 -3.54 -5.16
N LEU A 158 1.83 -4.46 -4.20
CA LEU A 158 2.05 -5.88 -4.46
C LEU A 158 0.80 -6.59 -5.01
N TYR A 159 -0.40 -6.18 -4.57
CA TYR A 159 -1.67 -6.74 -5.05
C TYR A 159 -1.89 -6.50 -6.56
N HIS A 160 -1.39 -5.38 -7.09
CA HIS A 160 -1.53 -4.98 -8.49
C HIS A 160 -0.80 -5.93 -9.48
N SER A 161 0.34 -6.54 -9.13
CA SER A 161 1.02 -7.51 -10.04
C SER A 161 0.43 -8.91 -9.98
N SER A 162 -0.19 -9.29 -8.87
CA SER A 162 -0.79 -10.62 -8.74
C SER A 162 -2.06 -10.75 -9.57
N VAL A 163 -2.85 -9.67 -9.70
CA VAL A 163 -4.14 -9.71 -10.41
C VAL A 163 -3.96 -9.60 -11.94
N ASN A 164 -2.95 -8.88 -12.44
CA ASN A 164 -2.72 -8.68 -13.88
C ASN A 164 -1.82 -9.74 -14.57
N LYS A 165 -1.31 -10.75 -13.85
CA LYS A 165 -0.44 -11.81 -14.41
C LYS A 165 -1.02 -13.23 -14.30
N SER A 166 -2.33 -13.37 -14.12
CA SER A 166 -2.99 -14.68 -14.02
C SER A 166 -3.11 -15.45 -15.35
N THR A 167 -2.55 -14.98 -16.47
CA THR A 167 -2.65 -15.69 -17.76
C THR A 167 -1.38 -16.35 -18.29
N HIS A 168 -0.16 -16.12 -17.76
CA HIS A 168 1.00 -16.94 -18.17
C HIS A 168 2.10 -17.05 -17.10
N ASN A 169 2.28 -18.30 -16.64
CA ASN A 169 3.45 -18.90 -16.00
C ASN A 169 3.99 -18.24 -14.72
N GLY A 170 3.66 -18.89 -13.59
CA GLY A 170 4.16 -18.59 -12.26
C GLY A 170 5.69 -18.67 -12.14
N HIS A 171 6.21 -17.87 -11.21
CA HIS A 171 7.60 -17.66 -10.76
C HIS A 171 8.29 -16.35 -11.18
N GLY A 172 7.76 -15.57 -12.14
CA GLY A 172 8.36 -14.27 -12.53
C GLY A 172 7.55 -13.01 -12.16
N SER A 173 6.38 -13.16 -11.52
CA SER A 173 5.37 -12.10 -11.48
C SER A 173 5.60 -11.03 -10.41
N MET A 174 6.02 -11.42 -9.20
CA MET A 174 6.02 -10.58 -8.00
C MET A 174 7.12 -9.51 -7.96
N ILE A 175 8.08 -9.54 -8.88
CA ILE A 175 9.33 -8.76 -8.78
C ILE A 175 9.21 -7.34 -9.39
N MET A 176 8.23 -7.08 -10.25
CA MET A 176 8.15 -5.82 -11.02
C MET A 176 7.21 -4.74 -10.43
N CYS A 177 6.45 -5.05 -9.37
CA CYS A 177 5.39 -4.15 -8.87
C CYS A 177 5.80 -3.21 -7.74
N PHE A 178 7.05 -3.29 -7.26
CA PHE A 178 7.53 -2.41 -6.20
C PHE A 178 7.76 -0.95 -6.66
N CYS A 179 7.74 -0.69 -7.98
CA CYS A 179 8.27 0.53 -8.58
C CYS A 179 7.49 1.84 -8.40
N PHE A 180 6.25 1.86 -7.88
CA PHE A 180 5.36 3.01 -8.14
C PHE A 180 5.06 3.97 -6.97
N PHE A 181 5.40 3.66 -5.72
CA PHE A 181 4.76 4.38 -4.59
C PHE A 181 5.50 5.59 -4.01
N LEU A 182 6.49 6.11 -4.72
CA LEU A 182 7.04 7.46 -4.53
C LEU A 182 6.87 8.38 -5.75
N PHE A 183 6.24 7.90 -6.84
CA PHE A 183 6.05 8.63 -8.10
C PHE A 183 4.59 8.87 -8.45
#